data_AF-A0A8T4T8I7-F1
#
_entry.id   AF-A0A8T4T8I7-F1
#
_cell.length_a   1.000
_cell.length_b   1.000
_cell.length_c   1.000
_cell.angle_alpha   90.00
_cell.angle_beta   90.00
_cell.angle_gamma   90.00
#
_symmetry.space_group_name_H-M   'P 1'
#
loop_
_entity.id
_entity.type
_entity.pdbx_description
1 polymer ?
#
loop_
_entity_poly.entity_id
_entity_poly.type
_entity_poly.pdbx_seq_one_letter_code
_entity_poly.pdbx_strand_id
1 'polypeptide(L)'
;MKNIIKESIAKKILYAFIIAIIGFILLNITFMAYFLFQSIIRFFFRLVINIDYNSNYYWYPPLLHLLFVIVISLISWYIFHLKIKNISKAIFFCVPLATVYVTLGIFFYKLPIITYLLSGLFFISTYYYLIKTKKSWFYYYTLILVSFAMLLVGLLGVEI
;
A
#
# COMPACT_ATOMS: atom_id res chain seq x y z
N MET A 1 -28.50 -5.61 -0.48
CA MET A 1 -27.97 -5.80 0.90
C MET A 1 -28.24 -7.19 1.51
N LYS A 2 -28.87 -8.14 0.79
CA LYS A 2 -29.34 -9.41 1.38
C LYS A 2 -28.28 -10.52 1.57
N ASN A 3 -27.05 -10.36 1.04
CA ASN A 3 -25.99 -11.39 1.13
C ASN A 3 -24.95 -11.15 2.24
N ILE A 4 -25.13 -10.14 3.10
CA ILE A 4 -24.12 -9.74 4.11
C ILE A 4 -24.22 -10.59 5.41
N ILE A 5 -25.34 -11.30 5.61
CA ILE A 5 -25.72 -11.82 6.94
C ILE A 5 -25.64 -13.37 7.05
N LYS A 6 -25.38 -14.11 5.96
CA LYS A 6 -25.46 -15.59 6.00
C LYS A 6 -24.17 -16.30 6.43
N GLU A 7 -23.10 -15.59 6.79
CA GLU A 7 -21.88 -16.22 7.33
C GLU A 7 -21.86 -16.16 8.84
N SER A 8 -21.59 -17.30 9.48
CA SER A 8 -21.34 -17.38 10.92
C SER A 8 -20.25 -16.39 11.32
N ILE A 9 -20.42 -15.74 12.47
CA ILE A 9 -19.48 -14.77 13.03
C ILE A 9 -18.05 -15.34 13.08
N ALA A 10 -17.92 -16.63 13.44
CA ALA A 10 -16.64 -17.33 13.47
C ALA A 10 -15.91 -17.31 12.11
N LYS A 11 -16.64 -17.43 11.00
CA LYS A 11 -16.08 -17.41 9.65
C LYS A 11 -15.58 -16.02 9.25
N LYS A 12 -16.31 -14.97 9.65
CA LYS A 12 -15.87 -13.58 9.44
C LYS A 12 -14.59 -13.27 10.22
N ILE A 13 -14.52 -13.70 11.48
CA ILE A 13 -13.32 -13.56 12.32
C ILE A 13 -12.14 -14.31 11.68
N LEU A 14 -12.35 -15.55 11.24
CA LEU A 14 -11.32 -16.32 10.54
C LEU A 14 -10.78 -15.59 9.31
N TYR A 15 -11.67 -15.05 8.46
CA TYR A 15 -11.24 -14.29 7.28
C TYR A 15 -10.51 -13.00 7.62
N ALA A 16 -10.91 -12.30 8.69
CA ALA A 16 -10.20 -11.13 9.18
C ALA A 16 -8.76 -11.48 9.57
N PHE A 17 -8.56 -12.57 10.34
CA PHE A 17 -7.23 -13.07 10.68
C PHE A 17 -6.40 -13.45 9.46
N ILE A 18 -6.99 -14.16 8.50
CA ILE A 18 -6.31 -14.54 7.26
C ILE A 18 -5.85 -13.29 6.49
N ILE A 19 -6.72 -12.27 6.36
CA ILE A 19 -6.38 -11.02 5.69
C ILE A 19 -5.24 -10.29 6.43
N ALA A 20 -5.31 -10.22 7.76
CA ALA A 20 -4.29 -9.57 8.58
C ALA A 20 -2.92 -10.26 8.45
N ILE A 21 -2.88 -11.59 8.64
CA ILE A 21 -1.62 -12.37 8.63
C ILE A 21 -1.01 -12.39 7.22
N ILE A 22 -1.79 -12.79 6.21
CA ILE A 22 -1.26 -12.90 4.84
C ILE A 22 -0.97 -11.50 4.29
N GLY A 23 -1.81 -10.52 4.59
CA GLY A 23 -1.57 -9.12 4.22
C GLY A 23 -0.27 -8.60 4.81
N PHE A 24 0.00 -8.87 6.10
CA PHE A 24 1.27 -8.49 6.73
C PHE A 24 2.48 -9.15 6.07
N ILE A 25 2.43 -10.45 5.79
CA ILE A 25 3.49 -11.15 5.06
C ILE A 25 3.71 -10.51 3.70
N LEU A 26 2.62 -10.24 2.96
CA LEU A 26 2.69 -9.64 1.63
C LEU A 26 3.26 -8.22 1.65
N LEU A 27 2.95 -7.44 2.68
CA LEU A 27 3.54 -6.10 2.88
C LEU A 27 5.05 -6.17 3.10
N ASN A 28 5.51 -7.09 3.95
CA ASN A 28 6.95 -7.30 4.15
C ASN A 28 7.66 -7.72 2.87
N ILE A 29 7.06 -8.65 2.10
CA ILE A 29 7.58 -9.03 0.78
C ILE A 29 7.61 -7.83 -0.16
N THR A 30 6.59 -6.97 -0.11
CA THR A 30 6.53 -5.75 -0.93
C THR A 30 7.65 -4.77 -0.57
N PHE A 31 7.93 -4.56 0.72
CA PHE A 31 9.04 -3.70 1.15
C PHE A 31 10.40 -4.31 0.80
N MET A 32 10.55 -5.62 0.89
CA MET A 32 11.74 -6.30 0.40
C MET A 32 11.90 -6.14 -1.13
N ALA A 33 10.81 -6.28 -1.89
CA ALA A 33 10.80 -6.04 -3.33
C ALA A 33 11.11 -4.56 -3.67
N TYR A 34 10.64 -3.63 -2.85
CA TYR A 34 10.96 -2.20 -2.96
C TYR A 34 12.47 -1.94 -2.81
N PHE A 35 13.07 -2.53 -1.78
CA PHE A 35 14.52 -2.45 -1.56
C PHE A 35 15.32 -3.04 -2.73
N LEU A 36 14.93 -4.21 -3.22
CA LEU A 36 15.56 -4.84 -4.38
C LEU A 36 15.39 -3.99 -5.64
N PHE A 37 14.20 -3.46 -5.89
CA PHE A 37 13.92 -2.57 -7.02
C PHE A 37 14.85 -1.35 -6.99
N GLN A 38 14.93 -0.64 -5.86
CA GLN A 38 15.83 0.48 -5.71
C GLN A 38 17.29 0.10 -5.95
N SER A 39 17.74 -1.03 -5.41
CA SER A 39 19.12 -1.51 -5.55
C SER A 39 19.47 -1.77 -7.02
N ILE A 40 18.57 -2.42 -7.75
CA ILE A 40 18.72 -2.70 -9.18
C ILE A 40 18.77 -1.40 -9.99
N ILE A 41 17.83 -0.48 -9.77
CA ILE A 41 17.80 0.79 -10.49
C ILE A 41 19.07 1.60 -10.20
N ARG A 42 19.50 1.70 -8.94
CA ARG A 42 20.76 2.37 -8.58
C ARG A 42 21.97 1.76 -9.26
N PHE A 43 22.03 0.42 -9.35
CA PHE A 43 23.09 -0.28 -10.07
C PHE A 43 23.13 0.11 -11.56
N PHE A 44 21.98 0.09 -12.24
CA PHE A 44 21.90 0.50 -13.65
C PHE A 44 22.25 1.98 -13.85
N PHE A 45 21.76 2.86 -12.99
CA PHE A 45 22.08 4.28 -13.08
C PHE A 45 23.57 4.50 -12.95
N ARG A 46 24.24 3.87 -11.97
CA ARG A 46 25.70 3.94 -11.80
C ARG A 46 26.48 3.51 -13.05
N LEU A 47 25.98 2.53 -13.80
CA LEU A 47 26.62 2.06 -15.04
C LEU A 47 26.46 3.04 -16.21
N VAL A 48 25.33 3.75 -16.29
CA VAL A 48 24.98 4.58 -17.47
C VAL A 48 25.35 6.05 -17.27
N ILE A 49 25.07 6.57 -16.08
CA ILE A 49 25.28 7.96 -15.69
C ILE A 49 26.19 7.83 -14.48
N ASN A 50 27.43 8.30 -14.55
CA ASN A 50 28.42 8.17 -13.48
C ASN A 50 28.04 9.08 -12.27
N ILE A 51 26.85 8.83 -11.71
CA ILE A 51 26.23 9.49 -10.58
C ILE A 51 26.93 8.90 -9.38
N ASP A 52 27.99 9.58 -8.95
CA ASP A 52 28.63 9.29 -7.69
C ASP A 52 27.64 9.52 -6.55
N TYR A 53 27.79 8.74 -5.48
CA TYR A 53 26.98 8.79 -4.26
C TYR A 53 26.91 10.21 -3.65
N ASN A 54 27.91 11.04 -3.94
CA ASN A 54 28.04 12.44 -3.50
C ASN A 54 27.34 13.47 -4.40
N SER A 55 26.82 13.06 -5.56
CA SER A 55 26.06 13.97 -6.40
C SER A 55 24.66 14.16 -5.80
N ASN A 56 24.48 15.28 -5.10
CA ASN A 56 23.26 15.70 -4.40
C ASN A 56 22.10 16.03 -5.37
N TYR A 57 21.72 15.08 -6.22
CA TYR A 57 20.55 15.23 -7.08
C TYR A 57 19.29 15.05 -6.25
N TYR A 58 18.77 16.16 -5.73
CA TYR A 58 17.55 16.19 -4.91
C TYR A 58 16.32 15.52 -5.55
N TRP A 59 16.28 15.43 -6.89
CA TRP A 59 15.20 14.81 -7.64
C TRP A 59 15.29 13.27 -7.71
N TYR A 60 16.47 12.69 -7.45
CA TYR A 60 16.72 11.28 -7.67
C TYR A 60 15.98 10.36 -6.69
N PRO A 61 16.01 10.57 -5.36
CA PRO A 61 15.25 9.72 -4.44
C PRO A 61 13.72 9.77 -4.68
N PRO A 62 13.07 10.95 -4.82
CA PRO A 62 11.64 11.03 -5.14
C PRO A 62 11.25 10.29 -6.42
N LEU A 63 12.10 10.34 -7.45
CA LEU A 63 11.86 9.64 -8.72
C LEU A 63 11.83 8.11 -8.53
N LEU A 64 12.71 7.55 -7.69
CA LEU A 64 12.71 6.12 -7.39
C LEU A 64 11.42 5.66 -6.72
N HIS A 65 10.91 6.44 -5.76
CA HIS A 65 9.63 6.16 -5.11
C HIS A 65 8.48 6.18 -6.12
N LEU A 66 8.45 7.20 -6.99
CA LEU A 66 7.42 7.36 -8.01
C LEU A 66 7.42 6.19 -9.01
N LEU A 67 8.61 5.78 -9.48
CA LEU A 67 8.75 4.60 -10.34
C LEU A 67 8.22 3.34 -9.67
N PHE A 68 8.49 3.14 -8.39
CA PHE A 68 7.97 1.99 -7.67
C PHE A 68 6.43 2.02 -7.53
N VAL A 69 5.85 3.20 -7.25
CA VAL A 69 4.39 3.39 -7.23
C VAL A 69 3.78 3.03 -8.57
N ILE A 70 4.41 3.41 -9.69
CA ILE A 70 3.95 3.03 -11.03
C ILE A 70 3.96 1.51 -11.20
N VAL A 71 5.07 0.84 -10.83
CA VAL A 71 5.19 -0.62 -10.92
C VAL A 71 4.11 -1.32 -10.10
N ILE A 72 3.94 -0.94 -8.83
CA ILE A 72 2.89 -1.50 -7.97
C ILE A 72 1.50 -1.20 -8.51
N SER A 73 1.27 -0.02 -9.08
CA SER A 73 -0.02 0.34 -9.69
C SER A 73 -0.34 -0.55 -10.90
N LEU A 74 0.65 -0.84 -11.76
CA LEU A 74 0.49 -1.74 -12.90
C LEU A 74 0.19 -3.18 -12.46
N ILE A 75 0.96 -3.70 -11.49
CA ILE A 75 0.74 -5.03 -10.92
C ILE A 75 -0.66 -5.11 -10.27
N SER A 76 -1.03 -4.08 -9.51
CA SER A 76 -2.35 -4.00 -8.87
C SER A 76 -3.46 -4.00 -9.90
N TRP A 77 -3.34 -3.17 -10.92
CA TRP A 77 -4.31 -3.10 -12.01
C TRP A 77 -4.51 -4.48 -12.66
N TYR A 78 -3.43 -5.18 -12.98
CA TYR A 78 -3.49 -6.53 -13.54
C TYR A 78 -4.21 -7.51 -12.59
N ILE A 79 -3.83 -7.56 -11.31
CA ILE A 79 -4.43 -8.48 -10.33
C ILE A 79 -5.91 -8.21 -10.11
N PHE A 80 -6.34 -6.94 -10.12
CA PHE A 80 -7.76 -6.60 -9.99
C PHE A 80 -8.60 -7.03 -11.20
N HIS A 81 -8.00 -7.16 -12.39
CA HIS A 81 -8.67 -7.68 -13.59
C HIS A 81 -8.78 -9.22 -13.63
N LEU A 82 -7.94 -9.94 -12.89
CA LEU A 82 -7.99 -11.40 -12.83
C LEU A 82 -9.28 -11.91 -12.18
N LYS A 83 -9.77 -13.09 -12.61
CA LYS A 83 -10.95 -13.78 -12.04
C LYS A 83 -10.61 -14.57 -10.76
N ILE A 84 -9.90 -13.94 -9.82
CA ILE A 84 -9.55 -14.53 -8.52
C ILE A 84 -10.59 -14.20 -7.43
N LYS A 85 -10.61 -14.99 -6.35
CA LYS A 85 -11.56 -14.83 -5.24
C LYS A 85 -11.44 -13.47 -4.57
N ASN A 86 -12.56 -12.92 -4.10
CA ASN A 86 -12.62 -11.60 -3.47
C ASN A 86 -11.68 -11.46 -2.25
N ILE A 87 -11.50 -12.53 -1.47
CA ILE A 87 -10.57 -12.52 -0.33
C ILE A 87 -9.12 -12.34 -0.78
N SER A 88 -8.69 -13.02 -1.85
CA SER A 88 -7.34 -12.89 -2.39
C SER A 88 -7.09 -11.48 -2.93
N LYS A 89 -8.09 -10.89 -3.59
CA LYS A 89 -8.01 -9.48 -4.02
C LYS A 89 -7.95 -8.52 -2.85
N ALA A 90 -8.66 -8.81 -1.75
CA ALA A 90 -8.61 -7.99 -0.54
C ALA A 90 -7.25 -8.09 0.15
N ILE A 91 -6.68 -9.29 0.28
CA ILE A 91 -5.30 -9.48 0.77
C ILE A 91 -4.32 -8.68 -0.10
N PHE A 92 -4.44 -8.79 -1.42
CA PHE A 92 -3.58 -8.04 -2.32
C PHE A 92 -3.79 -6.53 -2.23
N PHE A 93 -5.01 -6.07 -1.92
CA PHE A 93 -5.32 -4.65 -1.74
C PHE A 93 -4.53 -4.00 -0.58
N CYS A 94 -3.97 -4.79 0.34
CA CYS A 94 -3.04 -4.26 1.34
C CYS A 94 -1.86 -3.53 0.69
N VAL A 95 -1.34 -4.09 -0.40
CA VAL A 95 -0.13 -3.62 -1.09
C VAL A 95 -0.29 -2.21 -1.64
N PRO A 96 -1.22 -1.93 -2.60
CA PRO A 96 -1.36 -0.59 -3.15
C PRO A 96 -1.76 0.45 -2.09
N LEU A 97 -2.55 0.06 -1.08
CA LEU A 97 -2.89 0.98 0.02
C LEU A 97 -1.65 1.41 0.80
N ALA A 98 -0.86 0.43 1.26
CA ALA A 98 0.36 0.69 2.00
C ALA A 98 1.36 1.49 1.16
N THR A 99 1.55 1.13 -0.11
CA THR A 99 2.45 1.86 -1.00
C THR A 99 2.05 3.34 -1.11
N VAL A 100 0.75 3.65 -1.23
CA VAL A 100 0.29 5.05 -1.27
C VAL A 100 0.55 5.75 0.07
N TYR A 101 0.20 5.15 1.21
CA TYR A 101 0.44 5.75 2.53
C TYR A 101 1.91 6.01 2.81
N VAL A 102 2.77 5.03 2.53
CA VAL A 102 4.23 5.16 2.70
C VAL A 102 4.77 6.24 1.77
N THR A 103 4.33 6.27 0.51
CA THR A 103 4.76 7.31 -0.43
C THR A 103 4.36 8.70 0.06
N LEU A 104 3.12 8.89 0.53
CA LEU A 104 2.69 10.16 1.13
C LEU A 104 3.57 10.52 2.34
N GLY A 105 3.86 9.56 3.20
CA GLY A 105 4.75 9.72 4.34
C GLY A 105 6.15 10.20 3.95
N ILE A 106 6.73 9.62 2.90
CA ILE A 106 8.08 9.96 2.42
C ILE A 106 8.10 11.35 1.78
N PHE A 107 7.15 11.66 0.90
CA PHE A 107 7.12 12.94 0.19
C PHE A 107 6.85 14.12 1.15
N PHE A 108 6.01 13.91 2.15
CA PHE A 108 5.59 14.95 3.10
C PHE A 108 6.17 14.75 4.49
N TYR A 109 7.28 14.02 4.63
CA TYR A 109 7.91 13.73 5.93
C TYR A 109 8.17 14.98 6.78
N LYS A 110 8.59 16.08 6.14
CA LYS A 110 8.84 17.38 6.79
C LYS A 110 7.56 18.11 7.22
N LEU A 111 6.40 17.72 6.71
CA LEU A 111 5.11 18.39 6.89
C LEU A 111 4.05 17.35 7.33
N PRO A 112 4.15 16.81 8.55
CA PRO A 112 3.32 15.70 9.02
C PRO A 112 1.81 15.99 8.96
N ILE A 113 1.42 17.26 9.16
CA ILE A 113 0.03 17.71 9.04
C ILE A 113 -0.50 17.44 7.62
N ILE A 114 0.30 17.73 6.59
CA ILE A 114 -0.09 17.49 5.19
C ILE A 114 -0.19 15.99 4.94
N THR A 115 0.76 15.20 5.44
CA THR A 115 0.72 13.74 5.37
C THR A 115 -0.58 13.17 5.93
N TYR A 116 -1.00 13.61 7.11
CA TYR A 116 -2.24 13.15 7.73
C TYR A 116 -3.49 13.61 6.98
N LEU A 117 -3.52 14.86 6.51
CA LEU A 117 -4.66 15.37 5.73
C LEU A 117 -4.83 14.61 4.41
N LEU A 118 -3.74 14.41 3.65
CA LEU A 118 -3.79 13.67 2.38
C LEU A 118 -4.12 12.19 2.60
N SER A 119 -3.55 11.57 3.63
CA SER A 119 -3.84 10.18 4.00
C SER A 119 -5.31 10.01 4.40
N GLY A 120 -5.87 10.96 5.16
CA GLY A 120 -7.28 10.98 5.55
C GLY A 120 -8.20 11.19 4.34
N LEU A 121 -7.88 12.13 3.46
CA LEU A 121 -8.61 12.35 2.21
C LEU A 121 -8.58 11.09 1.32
N PHE A 122 -7.43 10.44 1.20
CA PHE A 122 -7.29 9.19 0.47
C PHE A 122 -8.13 8.07 1.09
N PHE A 123 -8.12 7.93 2.42
CA PHE A 123 -8.97 6.97 3.14
C PHE A 123 -10.45 7.21 2.85
N ILE A 124 -10.93 8.44 3.04
CA ILE A 124 -12.34 8.81 2.84
C ILE A 124 -12.75 8.57 1.38
N SER A 125 -11.93 8.98 0.43
CA SER A 125 -12.18 8.80 -1.00
C SER A 125 -12.27 7.32 -1.38
N THR A 126 -11.33 6.51 -0.88
CA THR A 126 -11.31 5.06 -1.14
C THR A 126 -12.51 4.38 -0.48
N TYR A 127 -12.82 4.74 0.77
CA TYR A 127 -13.98 4.21 1.48
C TYR A 127 -15.29 4.54 0.75
N TYR A 128 -15.46 5.79 0.33
CA TYR A 128 -16.60 6.23 -0.47
C TYR A 128 -16.71 5.47 -1.79
N TYR A 129 -15.59 5.27 -2.49
CA TYR A 129 -15.54 4.48 -3.72
C TYR A 129 -15.97 3.01 -3.49
N LEU A 130 -15.53 2.38 -2.40
CA LEU A 130 -15.93 1.01 -2.05
C LEU A 130 -17.45 0.92 -1.79
N ILE A 131 -18.03 1.90 -1.11
CA ILE A 131 -19.49 2.00 -0.88
C ILE A 131 -20.23 2.09 -2.22
N LYS A 132 -19.83 3.05 -3.07
CA LYS A 132 -20.46 3.30 -4.37
C LYS A 132 -20.43 2.06 -5.26
N THR A 133 -19.33 1.32 -5.23
CA THR A 133 -19.15 0.10 -6.03
C THR A 133 -19.62 -1.18 -5.33
N LYS A 134 -20.22 -1.08 -4.14
CA LYS A 134 -20.81 -2.19 -3.36
C LYS A 134 -19.86 -3.39 -3.22
N LYS A 135 -18.57 -3.13 -2.97
CA LYS A 135 -17.56 -4.20 -2.84
C LYS A 135 -17.82 -5.10 -1.64
N SER A 136 -17.17 -6.26 -1.61
CA SER A 136 -17.23 -7.19 -0.47
C SER A 136 -16.70 -6.53 0.80
N TRP A 137 -17.20 -6.94 1.96
CA TRP A 137 -16.79 -6.43 3.27
C TRP A 137 -15.28 -6.58 3.53
N PHE A 138 -14.62 -7.58 2.92
CA PHE A 138 -13.17 -7.80 3.00
C PHE A 138 -12.35 -6.56 2.62
N TYR A 139 -12.79 -5.79 1.63
CA TYR A 139 -12.09 -4.59 1.17
C TYR A 139 -12.14 -3.46 2.20
N TYR A 140 -13.27 -3.29 2.87
CA TYR A 140 -13.43 -2.29 3.93
C TYR A 140 -12.58 -2.66 5.13
N TYR A 141 -12.60 -3.93 5.52
CA TYR A 141 -11.74 -4.43 6.60
C TYR A 141 -10.26 -4.18 6.28
N THR A 142 -9.83 -4.49 5.05
CA THR A 142 -8.46 -4.26 4.60
C THR A 142 -8.09 -2.77 4.64
N LEU A 143 -8.96 -1.91 4.13
CA LEU A 143 -8.75 -0.47 4.13
C LEU A 143 -8.57 0.08 5.55
N ILE A 144 -9.45 -0.29 6.47
CA ILE A 144 -9.38 0.12 7.88
C ILE A 144 -8.11 -0.43 8.53
N LEU A 145 -7.82 -1.72 8.34
CA LEU A 145 -6.64 -2.36 8.93
C LEU A 145 -5.35 -1.69 8.50
N VAL A 146 -5.16 -1.47 7.19
CA VAL A 146 -3.91 -0.87 6.68
C VAL A 146 -3.81 0.60 7.07
N SER A 147 -4.89 1.36 6.99
CA SER A 147 -4.87 2.78 7.35
C SER A 147 -4.58 2.97 8.83
N PHE A 148 -5.16 2.13 9.69
CA PHE A 148 -4.90 2.15 11.12
C PHE A 148 -3.46 1.71 11.43
N ALA A 149 -2.97 0.65 10.79
CA ALA A 149 -1.57 0.22 10.94
C ALA A 149 -0.59 1.31 10.52
N MET A 150 -0.82 1.97 9.39
CA MET A 150 0.04 3.05 8.90
C MET A 150 -0.02 4.30 9.78
N LEU A 151 -1.20 4.63 10.31
CA LEU A 151 -1.35 5.70 11.29
C LEU A 151 -0.54 5.39 12.56
N LEU A 152 -0.59 4.16 13.07
CA LEU A 152 0.20 3.74 14.23
C LEU A 152 1.71 3.81 13.94
N VAL A 153 2.15 3.33 12.79
CA VAL A 153 3.55 3.42 12.35
C VAL A 153 4.02 4.88 12.32
N GLY A 154 3.22 5.77 11.74
CA GLY A 154 3.51 7.21 11.69
C GLY A 154 3.55 7.88 13.07
N LEU A 155 2.63 7.54 13.97
CA LEU A 155 2.59 8.09 15.33
C LEU A 155 3.71 7.58 16.23
N LEU A 156 4.08 6.31 16.09
CA LEU A 156 5.15 5.68 16.87
C LEU A 156 6.55 6.04 16.37
N GLY A 157 6.65 6.76 15.25
CA GLY A 157 7.93 7.15 14.65
C GLY A 157 8.75 5.94 14.19
N VAL A 158 8.09 4.83 13.88
CA VAL A 158 8.78 3.66 13.33
C VAL A 158 9.33 4.06 11.96
N GLU A 159 10.65 4.07 11.85
CA GLU A 159 11.33 4.37 10.58
C GLU A 159 10.99 3.28 9.55
N ILE A 160 10.49 3.69 8.39
CA ILE A 160 10.19 2.85 7.23
C ILE A 160 11.33 2.95 6.22
#